data_AF-A0A2R6INZ2-F1
#
_entry.id   AF-A0A2R6INZ2-F1
#
_cell.length_a   1.000
_cell.length_b   1.000
_cell.length_c   1.000
_cell.angle_alpha   90.00
_cell.angle_beta   90.00
_cell.angle_gamma   90.00
#
_symmetry.space_group_name_H-M   'P 1'
#
loop_
_entity.id
_entity.type
_entity.pdbx_description
1 polymer ?
#
loop_
_entity_poly.entity_id
_entity_poly.type
_entity_poly.pdbx_seq_one_letter_code
_entity_poly.pdbx_strand_id
1 'polypeptide(L)'
;MTGSGADAPVSVESVSVADFVIYPLARVHPHVHRRPGIRYVVVSLTTSRSDREARDRFGLELNGEEAPFASRQPVPWEASTTDVAFAASKDTTHDSSRLSFDGETLGALPADVIDRLNAPPVFEVGEPTVSPDEVADGATAIATVEVDVRNVGDGEAATVGLDWGSGRWSADVPVVEGVGTGEGTATGTADALGTDALPSR
;
A
#
# COMPACT_ATOMS: atom_id res chain seq x y z
N MET A 1 -27.80 19.65 -31.89
CA MET A 1 -26.34 19.46 -31.77
C MET A 1 -25.86 20.41 -30.69
N THR A 2 -25.72 19.91 -29.46
CA THR A 2 -25.34 20.71 -28.30
C THR A 2 -24.30 19.94 -27.51
N GLY A 3 -23.16 20.58 -27.28
CA GLY A 3 -22.18 20.20 -26.26
C GLY A 3 -21.22 19.10 -26.70
N SER A 4 -20.09 19.51 -27.27
CA SER A 4 -18.83 18.75 -27.24
C SER A 4 -18.59 18.31 -25.79
N GLY A 5 -18.49 16.99 -25.58
CA GLY A 5 -18.16 16.40 -24.29
C GLY A 5 -16.79 16.88 -23.88
N ALA A 6 -16.74 17.87 -22.98
CA ALA A 6 -15.57 18.08 -22.17
C ALA A 6 -15.47 16.85 -21.26
N ASP A 7 -14.60 15.91 -21.66
CA ASP A 7 -14.18 14.82 -20.81
C ASP A 7 -13.76 15.40 -19.47
N ALA A 8 -14.32 14.88 -18.37
CA ALA A 8 -13.93 15.34 -17.05
C ALA A 8 -12.41 15.14 -16.86
N PRO A 9 -11.71 16.09 -16.25
CA PRO A 9 -10.27 16.00 -16.08
C PRO A 9 -9.92 14.80 -15.19
N VAL A 10 -8.97 13.99 -15.65
CA VAL A 10 -8.31 13.00 -14.79
C VAL A 10 -7.24 13.71 -14.00
N SER A 11 -7.18 13.43 -12.70
CA SER A 11 -6.15 13.95 -11.81
C SER A 11 -5.55 12.83 -10.99
N VAL A 12 -4.24 12.91 -10.77
CA VAL A 12 -3.51 12.02 -9.87
C VAL A 12 -3.72 12.53 -8.46
N GLU A 13 -4.35 11.71 -7.62
CA GLU A 13 -4.62 12.05 -6.23
C GLU A 13 -3.49 11.60 -5.32
N SER A 14 -3.00 10.38 -5.54
CA SER A 14 -1.86 9.86 -4.80
C SER A 14 -1.07 8.86 -5.64
N VAL A 15 0.21 8.68 -5.25
CA VAL A 15 1.07 7.61 -5.77
C VAL A 15 1.73 6.92 -4.60
N SER A 16 1.79 5.60 -4.64
CA SER A 16 2.50 4.80 -3.66
C SER A 16 3.32 3.68 -4.31
N VAL A 17 4.35 3.22 -3.61
CA VAL A 17 5.14 2.05 -3.99
C VAL A 17 4.83 0.94 -3.00
N ALA A 18 4.50 -0.24 -3.51
CA ALA A 18 4.17 -1.41 -2.69
C ALA A 18 4.88 -2.66 -3.20
N ASP A 19 5.18 -3.58 -2.29
CA ASP A 19 5.75 -4.89 -2.61
C ASP A 19 4.70 -5.92 -3.04
N PHE A 20 3.43 -5.58 -2.87
CA PHE A 20 2.27 -6.40 -3.22
C PHE A 20 1.09 -5.51 -3.62
N VAL A 21 0.10 -6.11 -4.28
CA VAL A 21 -1.22 -5.48 -4.50
C VAL A 21 -2.32 -6.37 -3.95
N ILE A 22 -3.33 -5.76 -3.35
CA ILE A 22 -4.53 -6.46 -2.87
C ILE A 22 -5.55 -6.45 -4.00
N TYR A 23 -6.02 -7.61 -4.45
CA TYR A 23 -6.91 -7.73 -5.61
C TYR A 23 -8.11 -8.65 -5.33
N PRO A 24 -9.24 -8.49 -6.07
CA PRO A 24 -10.41 -9.32 -5.84
C PRO A 24 -10.31 -10.67 -6.58
N LEU A 25 -10.74 -11.75 -5.92
CA LEU A 25 -11.19 -12.98 -6.59
C LEU A 25 -12.70 -13.13 -6.39
N ALA A 26 -13.35 -13.85 -7.30
CA ALA A 26 -14.81 -13.95 -7.38
C ALA A 26 -15.45 -14.31 -6.02
N ARG A 27 -16.06 -13.29 -5.38
CA ARG A 27 -17.02 -13.36 -4.26
C ARG A 27 -16.57 -13.86 -2.90
N VAL A 28 -15.27 -13.96 -2.59
CA VAL A 28 -14.87 -14.26 -1.20
C VAL A 28 -13.45 -13.78 -0.94
N HIS A 29 -13.33 -12.66 -0.22
CA HIS A 29 -12.12 -12.05 0.37
C HIS A 29 -11.07 -11.43 -0.60
N PRO A 30 -10.47 -10.29 -0.21
CA PRO A 30 -9.33 -9.72 -0.93
C PRO A 30 -8.11 -10.66 -0.85
N HIS A 31 -7.35 -10.75 -1.94
CA HIS A 31 -6.14 -11.58 -2.02
C HIS A 31 -4.91 -10.72 -2.21
N VAL A 32 -3.78 -11.18 -1.68
CA VAL A 32 -2.48 -10.54 -1.87
C VAL A 32 -1.78 -11.13 -3.09
N HIS A 33 -1.39 -10.28 -4.03
CA HIS A 33 -0.50 -10.63 -5.13
C HIS A 33 0.88 -10.05 -4.92
N ARG A 34 1.89 -10.92 -4.86
CA ARG A 34 3.31 -10.56 -4.79
C ARG A 34 4.07 -11.37 -5.82
N ARG A 35 5.04 -10.74 -6.49
CA ARG A 35 5.96 -11.43 -7.39
C ARG A 35 7.42 -11.16 -6.99
N PRO A 36 8.27 -12.19 -6.91
CA PRO A 36 9.70 -11.98 -6.72
C PRO A 36 10.27 -11.06 -7.81
N GLY A 37 11.18 -10.17 -7.43
CA GLY A 37 11.82 -9.23 -8.35
C GLY A 37 10.94 -8.07 -8.84
N ILE A 38 9.69 -7.95 -8.37
CA ILE A 38 8.76 -6.89 -8.81
C ILE A 38 8.34 -6.02 -7.63
N ARG A 39 8.30 -4.70 -7.85
CA ARG A 39 7.57 -3.70 -7.04
C ARG A 39 6.39 -3.18 -7.85
N TYR A 40 5.41 -2.63 -7.15
CA TYR A 40 4.23 -2.06 -7.75
C TYR A 40 4.19 -0.56 -7.50
N VAL A 41 4.02 0.22 -8.55
CA VAL A 41 3.64 1.64 -8.46
C VAL A 41 2.13 1.68 -8.56
N VAL A 42 1.45 2.10 -7.49
CA VAL A 42 0.00 2.22 -7.43
C VAL A 42 -0.36 3.70 -7.50
N VAL A 43 -1.15 4.06 -8.49
CA VAL A 43 -1.62 5.43 -8.71
C VAL A 43 -3.13 5.49 -8.49
N SER A 44 -3.56 6.36 -7.59
CA SER A 44 -4.96 6.66 -7.36
C SER A 44 -5.38 7.85 -8.22
N LEU A 45 -6.43 7.65 -9.02
CA LEU A 45 -6.95 8.64 -9.94
C LEU A 45 -8.32 9.12 -9.48
N THR A 46 -8.51 10.44 -9.39
CA THR A 46 -9.86 11.03 -9.37
C THR A 46 -10.31 11.24 -10.81
N THR A 47 -11.40 10.58 -11.19
CA THR A 47 -11.99 10.62 -12.54
C THR A 47 -13.48 10.30 -12.52
N SER A 48 -14.25 10.83 -13.47
CA SER A 48 -15.65 10.44 -13.68
C SER A 48 -15.81 9.26 -14.64
N ARG A 49 -14.71 8.75 -15.19
CA ARG A 49 -14.70 7.61 -16.13
C ARG A 49 -14.75 6.29 -15.37
N SER A 50 -15.16 5.22 -16.04
CA SER A 50 -15.16 3.89 -15.40
C SER A 50 -13.73 3.41 -15.10
N ASP A 51 -13.57 2.56 -14.08
CA ASP A 51 -12.26 1.96 -13.73
C ASP A 51 -11.55 1.34 -14.94
N ARG A 52 -12.32 0.68 -15.80
CA ARG A 52 -11.80 0.05 -17.01
C ARG A 52 -11.26 1.08 -17.99
N GLU A 53 -12.03 2.12 -18.29
CA GLU A 53 -11.60 3.17 -19.22
C GLU A 53 -10.42 3.96 -18.69
N ALA A 54 -10.41 4.24 -17.37
CA ALA A 54 -9.29 4.90 -16.74
C ALA A 54 -8.01 4.06 -16.88
N ARG A 55 -8.08 2.75 -16.62
CA ARG A 55 -6.96 1.82 -16.78
C ARG A 55 -6.49 1.68 -18.22
N ASP A 56 -7.41 1.54 -19.17
CA ASP A 56 -7.07 1.32 -20.58
C ASP A 56 -6.38 2.54 -21.22
N ARG A 57 -6.46 3.72 -20.58
CA ARG A 57 -5.96 5.00 -21.12
C ARG A 57 -4.86 5.65 -20.29
N PHE A 58 -4.64 5.18 -19.06
CA PHE A 58 -3.61 5.68 -18.17
C PHE A 58 -2.30 4.91 -18.36
N GLY A 59 -1.18 5.62 -18.50
CA GLY A 59 0.13 5.03 -18.73
C GLY A 59 1.18 5.60 -17.78
N LEU A 60 2.13 4.75 -17.41
CA LEU A 60 3.35 5.12 -16.70
C LEU A 60 4.55 4.74 -17.58
N GLU A 61 5.44 5.68 -17.84
CA GLU A 61 6.77 5.41 -18.37
C GLU A 61 7.79 5.54 -17.24
N LEU A 62 8.78 4.63 -17.20
CA LEU A 62 9.94 4.68 -16.32
C LEU A 62 11.19 4.62 -17.20
N ASN A 63 12.10 5.59 -17.04
CA ASN A 63 13.28 5.72 -17.91
C ASN A 63 12.97 5.79 -19.43
N GLY A 64 11.81 6.31 -19.79
CA GLY A 64 11.34 6.39 -21.18
C GLY A 64 10.80 5.08 -21.76
N GLU A 65 10.69 4.03 -20.95
CA GLU A 65 10.05 2.77 -21.32
C GLU A 65 8.68 2.63 -20.64
N GLU A 66 7.69 2.12 -21.37
CA GLU A 66 6.35 1.90 -20.82
C GLU A 66 6.40 0.81 -19.73
N ALA A 67 5.99 1.17 -18.52
CA ALA A 67 5.87 0.24 -17.42
C ALA A 67 4.65 -0.67 -17.65
N PRO A 68 4.81 -2.00 -17.61
CA PRO A 68 3.68 -2.90 -17.80
C PRO A 68 2.69 -2.79 -16.64
N PHE A 69 1.41 -2.97 -16.92
CA PHE A 69 0.42 -3.15 -15.85
C PHE A 69 0.78 -4.35 -14.96
N ALA A 70 0.49 -4.20 -13.67
CA ALA A 70 0.49 -5.33 -12.76
C ALA A 70 -0.51 -6.39 -13.25
N SER A 71 -0.11 -7.67 -13.21
CA SER A 71 -0.96 -8.80 -13.62
C SER A 71 -2.24 -8.93 -12.80
N ARG A 72 -2.32 -8.25 -11.65
CA ARG A 72 -3.50 -8.06 -10.82
C ARG A 72 -3.63 -6.58 -10.49
N GLN A 73 -4.84 -6.05 -10.54
CA GLN A 73 -5.14 -4.65 -10.22
C GLN A 73 -5.74 -4.53 -8.83
N PRO A 74 -5.56 -3.39 -8.13
CA PRO A 74 -6.05 -3.22 -6.78
C PRO A 74 -7.57 -3.38 -6.66
N VAL A 75 -8.03 -3.83 -5.49
CA VAL A 75 -9.43 -3.68 -5.06
C VAL A 75 -9.69 -2.18 -4.84
N PRO A 76 -10.73 -1.60 -5.45
CA PRO A 76 -11.16 -0.26 -5.09
C PRO A 76 -11.66 -0.26 -3.64
N TRP A 77 -10.93 0.41 -2.75
CA TRP A 77 -11.33 0.55 -1.34
C TRP A 77 -12.21 1.78 -1.13
N GLU A 78 -11.97 2.84 -1.89
CA GLU A 78 -12.76 4.06 -1.89
C GLU A 78 -13.53 4.16 -3.22
N ALA A 79 -14.82 4.50 -3.16
CA ALA A 79 -15.64 4.61 -4.37
C ALA A 79 -15.38 5.90 -5.17
N SER A 80 -14.55 6.81 -4.63
CA SER A 80 -14.20 8.11 -5.24
C SER A 80 -12.98 8.04 -6.15
N THR A 81 -12.17 6.99 -6.07
CA THR A 81 -10.89 6.88 -6.78
C THR A 81 -10.79 5.58 -7.56
N THR A 82 -10.09 5.65 -8.69
CA THR A 82 -9.68 4.47 -9.45
C THR A 82 -8.20 4.21 -9.20
N ASP A 83 -7.89 3.08 -8.58
CA ASP A 83 -6.50 2.64 -8.43
C ASP A 83 -6.01 1.84 -9.64
N VAL A 84 -4.81 2.19 -10.10
CA VAL A 84 -4.09 1.56 -11.22
C VAL A 84 -2.70 1.15 -10.76
N ALA A 85 -2.36 -0.12 -10.91
CA ALA A 85 -1.05 -0.65 -10.52
C ALA A 85 -0.20 -1.02 -11.74
N PHE A 86 1.04 -0.55 -11.73
CA PHE A 86 2.10 -0.89 -12.69
C PHE A 86 3.16 -1.75 -12.02
N ALA A 87 3.75 -2.68 -12.76
CA ALA A 87 4.85 -3.51 -12.30
C ALA A 87 6.19 -2.90 -12.71
N ALA A 88 7.08 -2.73 -11.75
CA ALA A 88 8.44 -2.26 -11.93
C ALA A 88 9.44 -3.31 -11.44
N SER A 89 10.58 -3.43 -12.13
CA SER A 89 11.65 -4.35 -11.75
C SER A 89 12.36 -3.85 -10.49
N LYS A 90 12.68 -4.75 -9.56
CA LYS A 90 13.56 -4.46 -8.42
C LYS A 90 15.03 -4.34 -8.81
N ASP A 91 15.39 -4.89 -9.97
CA ASP A 91 16.78 -4.98 -10.46
C ASP A 91 17.17 -3.79 -11.36
N THR A 92 16.24 -2.86 -11.58
CA THR A 92 16.43 -1.69 -12.42
C THR A 92 16.38 -0.42 -11.57
N THR A 93 17.37 0.45 -11.75
CA THR A 93 17.33 1.80 -11.19
C THR A 93 16.53 2.72 -12.11
N HIS A 94 15.64 3.51 -11.53
CA HIS A 94 14.76 4.44 -12.22
C HIS A 94 15.15 5.87 -11.89
N ASP A 95 15.48 6.67 -12.91
CA ASP A 95 15.92 8.07 -12.75
C ASP A 95 14.85 9.06 -13.24
N SER A 96 13.89 8.58 -14.02
CA SER A 96 12.85 9.42 -14.59
C SER A 96 11.54 8.66 -14.74
N SER A 97 10.45 9.42 -14.79
CA SER A 97 9.12 8.89 -14.99
C SER A 97 8.21 9.88 -15.71
N ARG A 98 7.16 9.35 -16.33
CA ARG A 98 6.11 10.14 -16.96
C ARG A 98 4.77 9.46 -16.77
N LEU A 99 3.82 10.19 -16.20
CA LEU A 99 2.41 9.81 -16.13
C LEU A 99 1.68 10.39 -17.33
N SER A 100 0.85 9.58 -17.97
CA SER A 100 0.07 9.98 -19.13
C SER A 100 -1.35 9.47 -19.08
N PHE A 101 -2.25 10.18 -19.74
CA PHE A 101 -3.64 9.79 -19.90
C PHE A 101 -4.12 10.17 -21.30
N ASP A 102 -4.68 9.21 -22.04
CA ASP A 102 -5.02 9.38 -23.47
C ASP A 102 -3.82 9.89 -24.30
N GLY A 103 -2.59 9.53 -23.90
CA GLY A 103 -1.33 9.96 -24.53
C GLY A 103 -0.86 11.36 -24.14
N GLU A 104 -1.66 12.14 -23.41
CA GLU A 104 -1.28 13.45 -22.88
C GLU A 104 -0.51 13.31 -21.56
N THR A 105 0.46 14.20 -21.31
CA THR A 105 1.29 14.15 -20.10
C THR A 105 0.56 14.79 -18.93
N LEU A 106 0.40 14.01 -17.86
CA LEU A 106 -0.15 14.49 -16.59
C LEU A 106 0.94 15.00 -15.64
N GLY A 107 2.15 14.45 -15.73
CA GLY A 107 3.29 14.84 -14.89
C GLY A 107 4.36 13.77 -14.81
N ALA A 108 5.21 13.86 -13.79
CA ALA A 108 6.16 12.83 -13.41
C ALA A 108 5.81 12.30 -12.01
N LEU A 109 6.34 11.13 -11.64
CA LEU A 109 6.31 10.67 -10.26
C LEU A 109 7.09 11.66 -9.37
N PRO A 110 6.63 11.91 -8.14
CA PRO A 110 7.40 12.61 -7.13
C PRO A 110 8.78 11.96 -6.91
N ALA A 111 9.80 12.77 -6.57
CA ALA A 111 11.17 12.29 -6.38
C ALA A 111 11.26 11.22 -5.27
N ASP A 112 10.55 11.43 -4.16
CA ASP A 112 10.46 10.48 -3.05
C ASP A 112 9.84 9.13 -3.46
N VAL A 113 8.92 9.13 -4.43
CA VAL A 113 8.36 7.90 -5.01
C VAL A 113 9.41 7.16 -5.84
N ILE A 114 10.22 7.89 -6.63
CA ILE A 114 11.32 7.31 -7.39
C ILE A 114 12.40 6.74 -6.46
N ASP A 115 12.76 7.47 -5.41
CA ASP A 115 13.72 7.03 -4.42
C ASP A 115 13.24 5.75 -3.71
N ARG A 116 11.96 5.69 -3.30
CA ARG A 116 11.35 4.48 -2.72
C ARG A 116 11.26 3.32 -3.70
N LEU A 117 11.10 3.60 -4.99
CA LEU A 117 11.09 2.57 -6.03
C LEU A 117 12.46 1.91 -6.18
N ASN A 118 13.53 2.70 -6.08
CA ASN A 118 14.92 2.24 -6.19
C ASN A 118 15.43 1.59 -4.89
N ALA A 119 15.18 2.25 -3.76
CA ALA A 119 15.62 1.86 -2.43
C ALA A 119 14.41 1.83 -1.49
N PRO A 120 13.58 0.77 -1.55
CA PRO A 120 12.46 0.69 -0.63
C PRO A 120 13.00 0.56 0.80
N PRO A 121 12.25 1.09 1.76
CA PRO A 121 12.56 0.82 3.16
C PRO A 121 12.46 -0.69 3.42
N VAL A 122 13.40 -1.20 4.19
CA VAL A 122 13.45 -2.60 4.61
C VAL A 122 13.23 -2.60 6.11
N PHE A 123 12.18 -3.26 6.58
CA PHE A 123 11.85 -3.26 8.00
C PHE A 123 12.19 -4.59 8.66
N GLU A 124 12.87 -4.51 9.79
CA GLU A 124 12.89 -5.56 10.81
C GLU A 124 11.72 -5.34 11.76
N VAL A 125 11.03 -6.43 12.10
CA VAL A 125 9.88 -6.41 13.00
C VAL A 125 10.26 -7.24 14.22
N GLY A 126 10.25 -6.61 15.39
CA GLY A 126 10.50 -7.24 16.68
C GLY A 126 9.39 -8.20 17.07
N GLU A 127 9.64 -9.01 18.11
CA GLU A 127 8.60 -9.88 18.66
C GLU A 127 7.47 -9.03 19.26
N PRO A 128 6.21 -9.34 18.94
CA PRO A 128 5.08 -8.60 19.50
C PRO A 128 4.98 -8.84 21.01
N THR A 129 4.70 -7.79 21.76
CA THR A 129 4.30 -7.91 23.16
C THR A 129 2.80 -7.70 23.29
N VAL A 130 2.16 -8.41 24.21
CA VAL A 130 0.71 -8.34 24.45
C VAL A 130 0.47 -8.05 25.93
N SER A 131 -0.41 -7.09 26.20
CA SER A 131 -0.81 -6.72 27.57
C SER A 131 -2.33 -6.54 27.66
N PRO A 132 -3.01 -7.03 28.71
CA PRO A 132 -2.46 -7.87 29.78
C PRO A 132 -2.10 -9.27 29.26
N ASP A 133 -1.10 -9.90 29.87
CA ASP A 133 -0.63 -11.25 29.58
C ASP A 133 -1.50 -12.35 30.22
N GLU A 134 -2.38 -11.97 31.16
CA GLU A 134 -3.37 -12.83 31.80
C GLU A 134 -4.75 -12.17 31.82
N VAL A 135 -5.79 -12.97 31.56
CA VAL A 135 -7.20 -12.56 31.69
C VAL A 135 -7.93 -13.64 32.50
N ALA A 136 -8.64 -13.22 33.54
CA ALA A 136 -9.41 -14.14 34.38
C ALA A 136 -10.54 -14.83 33.60
N ASP A 137 -10.86 -16.08 33.96
CA ASP A 137 -11.93 -16.84 33.32
C ASP A 137 -13.26 -16.09 33.33
N GLY A 138 -13.85 -15.93 32.13
CA GLY A 138 -15.12 -15.22 31.93
C GLY A 138 -15.02 -13.69 31.97
N ALA A 139 -13.82 -13.10 32.11
CA ALA A 139 -13.62 -11.66 32.04
C ALA A 139 -13.34 -11.18 30.61
N THR A 140 -13.75 -9.95 30.31
CA THR A 140 -13.34 -9.22 29.09
C THR A 140 -12.19 -8.27 29.45
N ALA A 141 -11.14 -8.26 28.64
CA ALA A 141 -10.04 -7.31 28.75
C ALA A 141 -9.75 -6.69 27.38
N ILE A 142 -9.28 -5.44 27.41
CA ILE A 142 -8.72 -4.77 26.24
C ILE A 142 -7.27 -5.23 26.12
N ALA A 143 -6.92 -5.83 24.99
CA ALA A 143 -5.54 -6.23 24.71
C ALA A 143 -4.83 -5.13 23.91
N THR A 144 -3.69 -4.69 24.42
CA THR A 144 -2.74 -3.86 23.70
C THR A 144 -1.66 -4.76 23.13
N VAL A 145 -1.42 -4.63 21.82
CA VAL A 145 -0.31 -5.30 21.14
C VAL A 145 0.68 -4.23 20.72
N GLU A 146 1.92 -4.36 21.17
CA GLU A 146 3.02 -3.49 20.75
C GLU A 146 3.96 -4.29 19.85
N VAL A 147 4.40 -3.64 18.78
CA VAL A 147 5.36 -4.23 17.83
C VAL A 147 6.42 -3.18 17.54
N ASP A 148 7.67 -3.53 17.80
CA ASP A 148 8.80 -2.71 17.39
C ASP A 148 9.06 -2.89 15.89
N VAL A 149 9.11 -1.78 15.17
CA VAL A 149 9.44 -1.80 13.74
C VAL A 149 10.64 -0.90 13.50
N ARG A 150 11.68 -1.48 12.91
CA ARG A 150 12.94 -0.80 12.62
C ARG A 150 13.19 -0.78 11.13
N ASN A 151 13.40 0.39 10.54
CA ASN A 151 13.89 0.47 9.16
C ASN A 151 15.41 0.22 9.15
N VAL A 152 15.82 -0.86 8.52
CA VAL A 152 17.22 -1.25 8.28
C VAL A 152 17.65 -1.04 6.83
N GLY A 153 16.74 -0.57 5.96
CA GLY A 153 17.05 -0.19 4.59
C GLY A 153 17.36 1.30 4.45
N ASP A 154 17.81 1.68 3.26
CA ASP A 154 18.15 3.08 2.93
C ASP A 154 16.92 3.93 2.55
N GLY A 155 15.70 3.35 2.54
CA GLY A 155 14.48 4.07 2.20
C GLY A 155 13.98 4.97 3.33
N GLU A 156 13.39 6.13 3.00
CA GLU A 156 13.15 7.20 3.98
C GLU A 156 11.86 7.07 4.83
N ALA A 157 10.86 6.29 4.40
CA ALA A 157 9.62 6.07 5.17
C ALA A 157 8.73 4.95 4.60
N ALA A 158 7.96 4.29 5.47
CA ALA A 158 6.76 3.56 5.06
C ALA A 158 5.64 3.62 6.09
N THR A 159 4.43 3.37 5.59
CA THR A 159 3.26 3.05 6.39
C THR A 159 3.29 1.57 6.73
N VAL A 160 3.21 1.25 8.02
CA VAL A 160 3.07 -0.12 8.51
C VAL A 160 1.62 -0.34 8.90
N GLY A 161 1.04 -1.44 8.42
CA GLY A 161 -0.32 -1.86 8.75
C GLY A 161 -0.30 -3.15 9.57
N LEU A 162 -1.08 -3.19 10.64
CA LEU A 162 -1.38 -4.41 11.38
C LEU A 162 -2.84 -4.78 11.12
N ASP A 163 -3.07 -6.04 10.76
CA ASP A 163 -4.39 -6.59 10.49
C ASP A 163 -4.57 -7.85 11.34
N TRP A 164 -5.53 -7.81 12.26
CA TRP A 164 -5.89 -8.91 13.16
C TRP A 164 -7.23 -9.56 12.78
N GLY A 165 -7.66 -9.40 11.53
CA GLY A 165 -8.81 -10.07 10.92
C GLY A 165 -10.15 -9.37 11.18
N SER A 166 -10.48 -9.05 12.43
CA SER A 166 -11.72 -8.34 12.80
C SER A 166 -11.56 -6.81 12.80
N GLY A 167 -10.33 -6.31 12.66
CA GLY A 167 -10.00 -4.88 12.66
C GLY A 167 -8.64 -4.64 12.00
N ARG A 168 -8.44 -3.40 11.54
CA ARG A 168 -7.21 -2.94 10.88
C ARG A 168 -6.71 -1.68 11.56
N TRP A 169 -5.41 -1.61 11.78
CA TRP A 169 -4.71 -0.43 12.24
C TRP A 169 -3.57 -0.09 11.26
N SER A 170 -3.28 1.20 11.10
CA SER A 170 -2.17 1.69 10.29
C SER A 170 -1.52 2.88 10.96
N ALA A 171 -0.19 2.93 10.96
CA ALA A 171 0.57 4.12 11.30
C ALA A 171 1.74 4.33 10.35
N ASP A 172 2.11 5.58 10.19
CA ASP A 172 3.33 5.96 9.51
C ASP A 172 4.50 5.86 10.49
N VAL A 173 5.56 5.19 10.08
CA VAL A 173 6.80 5.10 10.86
C VAL A 173 7.81 6.07 10.26
N PRO A 174 8.02 7.26 10.86
CA PRO A 174 9.02 8.21 10.37
C PRO A 174 10.44 7.72 10.69
N VAL A 175 11.40 8.03 9.80
CA VAL A 175 12.83 7.91 10.10
C VAL A 175 13.26 9.11 10.95
N VAL A 176 13.78 8.86 12.15
CA VAL A 176 14.33 9.92 13.02
C VAL A 176 15.76 10.22 12.54
N GLU A 177 16.05 11.47 12.14
CA GLU A 177 17.33 11.84 11.54
C GLU A 177 18.54 11.58 12.44
N GLY A 178 19.51 10.86 11.89
CA GLY A 178 20.82 10.57 12.47
C GLY A 178 21.34 9.26 11.87
N VAL A 179 22.53 9.26 11.29
CA VAL A 179 23.15 8.11 10.61
C VAL A 179 22.98 6.82 11.44
N GLY A 180 22.05 5.95 11.01
CA GLY A 180 21.77 4.65 11.64
C GLY A 180 20.35 4.52 12.21
N THR A 181 19.51 3.76 11.50
CA THR A 181 18.32 3.06 11.99
C THR A 181 17.32 3.86 12.83
N GLY A 182 16.22 4.27 12.19
CA GLY A 182 15.04 4.76 12.90
C GLY A 182 14.34 3.61 13.64
N GLU A 183 14.12 3.80 14.94
CA GLU A 183 13.27 2.96 15.77
C GLU A 183 11.91 3.65 15.93
N GLY A 184 10.83 2.91 15.67
CA GLY A 184 9.46 3.37 15.92
C GLY A 184 8.66 2.30 16.64
N THR A 185 7.95 2.70 17.69
CA THR A 185 7.01 1.82 18.39
C THR A 185 5.63 2.00 17.79
N ALA A 186 5.05 0.90 17.30
CA ALA A 186 3.67 0.85 16.85
C ALA A 186 2.79 0.26 17.95
N THR A 187 1.82 1.04 18.44
CA THR A 187 0.86 0.61 19.47
C THR A 187 -0.52 0.43 18.86
N GLY A 188 -1.07 -0.78 18.92
CA GLY A 188 -2.44 -1.11 18.51
C GLY A 188 -3.30 -1.57 19.69
N THR A 189 -4.56 -1.16 19.70
CA THR A 189 -5.55 -1.63 20.70
C THR A 189 -6.67 -2.34 19.96
N ALA A 190 -6.99 -3.57 20.38
CA ALA A 190 -8.09 -4.35 19.84
C ALA A 190 -8.96 -4.93 20.96
N ASP A 191 -10.28 -4.89 20.77
CA ASP A 191 -11.21 -5.59 21.66
C ASP A 191 -11.19 -7.10 21.33
N ALA A 192 -10.53 -7.89 22.18
CA ALA A 192 -10.60 -9.34 22.10
C ALA A 192 -11.81 -9.84 22.92
N LEU A 193 -12.88 -10.25 22.24
CA LEU A 193 -13.95 -11.00 22.89
C LEU A 193 -13.45 -12.44 23.11
N GLY A 194 -13.09 -12.75 24.36
CA GLY A 194 -12.80 -14.12 24.78
C GLY A 194 -14.07 -14.96 24.73
N THR A 195 -14.32 -15.65 23.62
CA THR A 195 -15.34 -16.71 23.55
C THR A 195 -14.69 -18.07 23.31
N ASP A 196 -14.51 -18.75 24.43
CA ASP A 196 -14.52 -20.19 24.70
C ASP A 196 -13.39 -21.14 24.27
N ALA A 197 -12.89 -21.82 25.31
CA ALA A 197 -12.49 -23.22 25.42
C ALA A 197 -11.40 -23.74 24.47
N LEU A 198 -10.18 -23.83 25.02
CA LEU A 198 -9.18 -24.77 24.52
C LEU A 198 -9.79 -26.19 24.47
N PRO A 199 -9.66 -26.95 23.38
CA PRO A 199 -10.09 -28.33 23.35
C PRO A 199 -9.20 -29.14 24.29
N SER A 200 -9.79 -29.65 25.38
CA SER A 200 -9.17 -30.66 26.23
C SER A 200 -8.87 -31.92 25.41
N ARG A 201 -7.61 -32.39 25.51
CA ARG A 201 -7.15 -33.67 24.98
C ARG A 201 -7.87 -34.86 25.58
#